data_AF-A0A2V9K0Z4-F1
#
_entry.id   AF-A0A2V9K0Z4-F1
#
_cell.length_a   1.000
_cell.length_b   1.000
_cell.length_c   1.000
_cell.angle_alpha   90.00
_cell.angle_beta   90.00
_cell.angle_gamma   90.00
#
_symmetry.space_group_name_H-M   'P 1'
#
loop_
_entity.id
_entity.type
_entity.pdbx_description
1 polymer ?
#
loop_
_entity_poly.entity_id
_entity_poly.type
_entity_poly.pdbx_seq_one_letter_code
_entity_poly.pdbx_strand_id
1 'polypeptide(L)'
;MTAVVSDIVSPITHQWNANLQRELPGDLLLTAAYVGTSAVRLFGNDELNYPIDGVRINPARGAILVRTNGRHSSYHGGQFTLDRRFSGGLLLRGTYTLSRTLDNGSEVFTTSGGSSRIQDFQNPGGDKGLSVFHRKHRVAFTYLYEIPYVKSAGAGWSALRALTRDWQVSGTYFYQSGAPQTIFVGGIETNKDGNAFNGRPNLGSPSASFNSVGIDGAIFGVPAPSGMFFEAQNFLNCDDVSIICQPAKAASN
;
A
#
# COMPACT_ATOMS: atom_id res chain seq x y z
N MET A 1 2.19 3.13 29.35
CA MET A 1 1.13 2.10 29.51
C MET A 1 -0.06 2.53 28.68
N THR A 2 -0.62 1.65 27.86
CA THR A 2 -1.81 1.96 27.03
C THR A 2 -3.05 1.43 27.75
N ALA A 3 -4.01 2.30 28.04
CA ALA A 3 -5.29 1.91 28.61
C ALA A 3 -6.24 1.40 27.51
N VAL A 4 -7.35 0.76 27.88
CA VAL A 4 -8.39 0.31 26.94
C VAL A 4 -9.67 1.04 27.30
N VAL A 5 -10.36 1.61 26.31
CA VAL A 5 -11.66 2.23 26.56
C VAL A 5 -12.71 1.18 26.95
N SER A 6 -13.63 1.54 27.85
CA SER A 6 -14.60 0.60 28.43
C SER A 6 -15.66 0.10 27.44
N ASP A 7 -15.84 0.79 26.32
CA ASP A 7 -16.85 0.54 25.28
C ASP A 7 -16.25 -0.11 24.02
N ILE A 8 -15.07 -0.72 24.14
CA ILE A 8 -14.47 -1.44 23.03
C ILE A 8 -15.37 -2.63 22.62
N VAL A 9 -15.53 -2.83 21.31
CA VAL A 9 -16.35 -3.92 20.77
C VAL A 9 -15.57 -4.70 19.73
N SER A 10 -16.04 -5.91 19.44
CA SER A 10 -15.44 -6.74 18.39
C SER A 10 -15.60 -6.07 17.01
N PRO A 11 -14.53 -6.08 16.18
CA PRO A 11 -14.62 -5.65 14.80
C PRO A 11 -15.60 -6.50 14.00
N ILE A 12 -16.22 -5.89 12.98
CA ILE A 12 -17.16 -6.55 12.09
C ILE A 12 -16.69 -6.35 10.65
N THR A 13 -16.68 -7.43 9.87
CA THR A 13 -16.36 -7.39 8.44
C THR A 13 -17.56 -7.87 7.64
N HIS A 14 -18.04 -7.03 6.75
CA HIS A 14 -19.00 -7.38 5.70
C HIS A 14 -18.24 -7.78 4.45
N GLN A 15 -18.66 -8.86 3.80
CA GLN A 15 -18.04 -9.37 2.59
C GLN A 15 -19.09 -9.68 1.53
N TRP A 16 -18.75 -9.46 0.27
CA TRP A 16 -19.57 -9.82 -0.88
C TRP A 16 -18.68 -10.22 -2.04
N ASN A 17 -19.16 -11.15 -2.86
CA ASN A 17 -18.43 -11.62 -4.01
C ASN A 17 -19.37 -11.95 -5.17
N ALA A 18 -18.84 -11.83 -6.39
CA ALA A 18 -19.52 -12.22 -7.63
C ALA A 18 -18.53 -12.96 -8.51
N ASN A 19 -18.98 -14.03 -9.18
CA ASN A 19 -18.12 -14.85 -10.03
C ASN A 19 -18.85 -15.17 -11.33
N LEU A 20 -18.12 -15.06 -12.44
CA LEU A 20 -18.57 -15.48 -13.76
C LEU A 20 -17.48 -16.37 -14.38
N GLN A 21 -17.89 -17.54 -14.87
CA GLN A 21 -16.99 -18.46 -15.57
C GLN A 21 -17.50 -18.67 -16.99
N ARG A 22 -16.59 -18.70 -17.94
CA ARG A 22 -16.90 -18.95 -19.35
C ARG A 22 -15.78 -19.73 -20.02
N GLU A 23 -16.17 -20.82 -20.67
CA GLU A 23 -15.32 -21.53 -21.60
C GLU A 23 -15.18 -20.72 -22.90
N LEU A 24 -13.94 -20.59 -23.36
CA LEU A 24 -13.53 -19.89 -24.57
C LEU A 24 -12.92 -20.92 -25.55
N PRO A 25 -12.88 -20.61 -26.86
CA PRO A 25 -12.24 -21.49 -27.84
C PRO A 25 -10.78 -21.83 -27.46
N GLY A 26 -10.35 -23.05 -27.81
CA GLY A 26 -8.98 -23.52 -27.57
C GLY A 26 -8.72 -24.10 -26.18
N ASP A 27 -9.74 -24.72 -25.57
CA ASP A 27 -9.71 -25.34 -24.24
C ASP A 27 -9.38 -24.37 -23.10
N LEU A 28 -9.77 -23.10 -23.28
CA LEU A 28 -9.53 -22.01 -22.33
C LEU A 28 -10.75 -21.80 -21.45
N LEU A 29 -10.54 -21.73 -20.13
CA LEU A 29 -11.55 -21.35 -19.15
C LEU A 29 -11.17 -20.00 -18.55
N LEU A 30 -12.00 -18.99 -18.78
CA LEU A 30 -11.88 -17.68 -18.16
C LEU A 30 -12.81 -17.61 -16.95
N THR A 31 -12.26 -17.26 -15.79
CA THR A 31 -12.99 -16.89 -14.58
C THR A 31 -12.76 -15.43 -14.28
N ALA A 32 -13.82 -14.64 -14.19
CA ALA A 32 -13.80 -13.28 -13.68
C ALA A 32 -14.54 -13.25 -12.34
N ALA A 33 -13.84 -12.80 -11.31
CA ALA A 33 -14.34 -12.75 -9.94
C ALA A 33 -14.17 -11.33 -9.38
N TYR A 34 -15.11 -10.92 -8.56
CA TYR A 34 -15.05 -9.70 -7.78
C TYR A 34 -15.24 -10.04 -6.31
N VAL A 35 -14.43 -9.44 -5.44
CA VAL A 35 -14.53 -9.55 -3.98
C VAL A 35 -14.49 -8.16 -3.40
N GLY A 36 -15.46 -7.84 -2.56
CA GLY A 36 -15.50 -6.61 -1.77
C GLY A 36 -15.59 -6.93 -0.29
N THR A 37 -14.88 -6.15 0.53
CA THR A 37 -15.05 -6.17 1.98
C THR A 37 -15.15 -4.75 2.53
N SER A 38 -15.92 -4.61 3.61
CA SER A 38 -15.95 -3.40 4.44
C SER A 38 -15.87 -3.83 5.90
N ALA A 39 -14.80 -3.44 6.57
CA ALA A 39 -14.62 -3.70 7.98
C ALA A 39 -14.77 -2.42 8.79
N VAL A 40 -15.53 -2.52 9.87
CA VAL A 40 -15.85 -1.43 10.78
C VAL A 40 -15.53 -1.85 12.21
N ARG A 41 -15.38 -0.86 13.08
CA ARG A 41 -15.05 -1.06 14.50
C ARG A 41 -13.70 -1.75 14.70
N LEU A 42 -12.76 -1.52 13.79
CA LEU A 42 -11.41 -2.07 13.88
C LEU A 42 -10.66 -1.38 15.01
N PHE A 43 -9.78 -2.13 15.67
CA PHE A 43 -8.98 -1.61 16.75
C PHE A 43 -7.99 -0.54 16.27
N GLY A 44 -7.84 0.53 17.06
CA GLY A 44 -6.87 1.61 16.83
C GLY A 44 -6.24 2.07 18.13
N ASN A 45 -5.18 2.88 18.03
CA ASN A 45 -4.61 3.60 19.16
C ASN A 45 -4.88 5.09 18.99
N ASP A 46 -5.42 5.72 20.03
CA ASP A 46 -5.66 7.15 20.09
C ASP A 46 -5.06 7.76 21.35
N GLU A 47 -4.98 9.09 21.41
CA GLU A 47 -4.56 9.84 22.58
C GLU A 47 -5.73 10.73 23.04
N LEU A 48 -6.25 10.54 24.26
CA LEU A 48 -7.42 11.29 24.75
C LEU A 48 -7.05 12.66 25.33
N ASN A 49 -5.80 12.84 25.75
CA ASN A 49 -5.30 14.11 26.29
C ASN A 49 -4.34 14.78 25.30
N TYR A 50 -4.70 14.73 24.02
CA TYR A 50 -3.92 15.38 22.96
C TYR A 50 -3.95 16.91 23.16
N PRO A 51 -2.88 17.61 22.79
CA PRO A 51 -2.83 19.06 22.80
C PRO A 51 -3.57 19.67 21.60
N ILE A 52 -4.17 20.82 21.85
CA ILE A 52 -4.75 21.72 20.85
C ILE A 52 -3.89 22.97 20.90
N ASP A 53 -3.31 23.36 19.77
CA ASP A 53 -2.35 24.48 19.68
C ASP A 53 -1.17 24.36 20.65
N GLY A 54 -0.70 23.14 20.91
CA GLY A 54 0.42 22.85 21.81
C GLY A 54 0.05 22.78 23.30
N VAL A 55 -1.21 23.00 23.67
CA VAL A 55 -1.68 22.90 25.07
C VAL A 55 -2.57 21.68 25.24
N ARG A 56 -2.21 20.78 26.15
CA ARG A 56 -3.01 19.58 26.48
C ARG A 56 -4.38 19.97 27.03
N ILE A 57 -5.42 19.24 26.62
CA ILE A 57 -6.81 19.41 27.11
C ILE A 57 -6.85 19.43 28.65
N ASN A 58 -6.09 18.56 29.30
CA ASN A 58 -5.79 18.60 30.73
C ASN A 58 -4.30 18.89 30.95
N PRO A 59 -3.91 20.14 31.25
CA PRO A 59 -2.51 20.53 31.43
C PRO A 59 -1.82 19.86 32.63
N ALA A 60 -2.59 19.37 33.61
CA ALA A 60 -2.05 18.70 34.79
C ALA A 60 -1.65 17.24 34.53
N ARG A 61 -1.86 16.72 33.31
CA ARG A 61 -1.57 15.33 32.94
C ARG A 61 -0.81 15.26 31.61
N GLY A 62 0.02 14.22 31.48
CA GLY A 62 0.69 13.88 30.22
C GLY A 62 -0.25 13.19 29.22
N ALA A 63 0.35 12.57 28.19
CA ALA A 63 -0.36 11.77 27.20
C ALA A 63 -1.19 10.64 27.84
N ILE A 64 -2.44 10.49 27.39
CA ILE A 64 -3.32 9.39 27.80
C ILE A 64 -3.60 8.53 26.57
N LEU A 65 -2.81 7.47 26.43
CA LEU A 65 -2.89 6.56 25.29
C LEU A 65 -3.94 5.48 25.56
N VAL A 66 -4.84 5.31 24.60
CA VAL A 66 -5.93 4.36 24.70
C VAL A 66 -6.05 3.50 23.45
N ARG A 67 -6.47 2.24 23.65
CA ARG A 67 -6.97 1.40 22.58
C ARG A 67 -8.44 1.71 22.36
N THR A 68 -8.82 1.97 21.11
CA THR A 68 -10.19 2.28 20.66
C THR A 68 -10.63 1.30 19.57
N ASN A 69 -11.86 1.47 19.06
CA ASN A 69 -12.45 0.73 17.94
C ASN A 69 -12.80 1.66 16.75
N GLY A 70 -12.10 2.79 16.59
CA GLY A 70 -12.46 3.83 15.60
C GLY A 70 -11.99 3.59 14.16
N ARG A 71 -11.31 2.47 13.86
CA ARG A 71 -10.72 2.24 12.54
C ARG A 71 -11.70 1.54 11.59
N HIS A 72 -11.54 1.81 10.30
CA HIS A 72 -12.32 1.21 9.23
C HIS A 72 -11.41 0.84 8.05
N SER A 73 -11.79 -0.20 7.32
CA SER A 73 -11.12 -0.59 6.09
C SER A 73 -12.13 -1.03 5.02
N SER A 74 -11.72 -0.89 3.77
CA SER A 74 -12.48 -1.37 2.61
C SER A 74 -11.53 -1.97 1.58
N TYR A 75 -11.86 -3.15 1.09
CA TYR A 75 -11.16 -3.83 0.02
C TYR A 75 -12.09 -4.01 -1.17
N HIS A 76 -11.58 -3.76 -2.38
CA HIS A 76 -12.23 -4.17 -3.61
C HIS A 76 -11.19 -4.79 -4.53
N GLY A 77 -11.45 -6.02 -4.99
CA GLY A 77 -10.54 -6.77 -5.83
C GLY A 77 -11.26 -7.44 -7.00
N GLY A 78 -10.76 -7.22 -8.20
CA GLY A 78 -11.10 -8.02 -9.37
C GLY A 78 -10.02 -9.09 -9.58
N GLN A 79 -10.43 -10.36 -9.73
CA GLN A 79 -9.55 -11.49 -9.99
C GLN A 79 -9.94 -12.12 -11.32
N PHE A 80 -8.95 -12.31 -12.18
CA PHE A 80 -9.11 -12.92 -13.49
C PHE A 80 -8.22 -14.14 -13.55
N THR A 81 -8.82 -15.31 -13.77
CA THR A 81 -8.08 -16.57 -13.95
C THR A 81 -8.32 -17.08 -15.35
N LEU A 82 -7.24 -17.39 -16.06
CA LEU A 82 -7.26 -18.04 -17.35
C LEU A 82 -6.59 -19.39 -17.23
N ASP A 83 -7.35 -20.45 -17.47
CA ASP A 83 -6.89 -21.83 -17.39
C ASP A 83 -6.98 -22.51 -18.74
N ARG A 84 -5.91 -23.17 -19.15
CA ARG A 84 -5.88 -24.09 -20.29
C ARG A 84 -5.40 -25.44 -19.80
N ARG A 85 -6.24 -26.46 -19.95
CA ARG A 85 -5.81 -27.85 -19.74
C ARG A 85 -4.75 -28.22 -20.78
N PHE A 86 -3.88 -29.18 -20.46
CA PHE A 86 -2.84 -29.60 -21.42
C PHE A 86 -3.49 -30.13 -22.69
N SER A 87 -3.33 -29.38 -23.79
CA SER A 87 -3.92 -29.68 -25.09
C SER A 87 -3.02 -29.13 -26.18
N GLY A 88 -2.75 -29.94 -27.22
CA GLY A 88 -1.86 -29.56 -28.33
C GLY A 88 -0.46 -29.14 -27.88
N GLY A 89 0.08 -29.76 -26.82
CA GLY A 89 1.43 -29.48 -26.31
C GLY A 89 1.54 -28.29 -25.36
N LEU A 90 0.43 -27.66 -24.94
CA LEU A 90 0.49 -26.49 -24.04
C LEU A 90 -0.51 -26.59 -22.90
N LEU A 91 -0.02 -26.40 -21.67
CA LEU A 91 -0.79 -26.11 -20.46
C LEU A 91 -0.48 -24.69 -20.01
N LEU A 92 -1.51 -23.95 -19.58
CA LEU A 92 -1.38 -22.56 -19.16
C LEU A 92 -2.31 -22.28 -17.98
N ARG A 93 -1.80 -21.56 -16.98
CA ARG A 93 -2.59 -21.01 -15.88
C ARG A 93 -2.08 -19.60 -15.60
N GLY A 94 -2.96 -18.61 -15.76
CA GLY A 94 -2.68 -17.22 -15.43
C GLY A 94 -3.71 -16.71 -14.43
N THR A 95 -3.25 -16.05 -13.37
CA THR A 95 -4.10 -15.34 -12.43
C THR A 95 -3.65 -13.89 -12.35
N TYR A 96 -4.60 -12.96 -12.43
CA TYR A 96 -4.36 -11.54 -12.29
C TYR A 96 -5.35 -10.96 -11.28
N THR A 97 -4.83 -10.29 -10.27
CA THR A 97 -5.63 -9.54 -9.29
C THR A 97 -5.33 -8.06 -9.43
N LEU A 98 -6.37 -7.28 -9.69
CA LEU A 98 -6.38 -5.84 -9.55
C LEU A 98 -7.11 -5.50 -8.25
N SER A 99 -6.45 -4.85 -7.31
CA SER A 99 -7.09 -4.52 -6.03
C SER A 99 -6.88 -3.10 -5.59
N ARG A 100 -7.78 -2.63 -4.72
CA ARG A 100 -7.66 -1.39 -3.97
C ARG A 100 -8.11 -1.63 -2.55
N THR A 101 -7.22 -1.34 -1.60
CA THR A 101 -7.46 -1.46 -0.16
C THR A 101 -7.27 -0.09 0.47
N LEU A 102 -8.29 0.41 1.12
CA LEU A 102 -8.24 1.66 1.86
C LEU A 102 -8.47 1.38 3.35
N ASP A 103 -7.75 2.09 4.20
CA ASP A 103 -8.02 2.14 5.63
C ASP A 103 -7.62 3.51 6.20
N ASN A 104 -8.03 3.80 7.43
CA ASN A 104 -7.61 4.99 8.19
C ASN A 104 -6.65 4.63 9.34
N GLY A 105 -5.97 3.49 9.22
CA GLY A 105 -5.15 2.91 10.28
C GLY A 105 -4.92 1.44 9.97
N SER A 106 -3.83 1.15 9.26
CA SER A 106 -3.59 -0.20 8.77
C SER A 106 -3.19 -1.18 9.86
N GLU A 107 -2.58 -0.69 10.95
CA GLU A 107 -2.04 -1.57 11.97
C GLU A 107 -1.96 -0.90 13.33
N VAL A 108 -2.18 -1.68 14.38
CA VAL A 108 -2.26 -1.20 15.76
C VAL A 108 -0.99 -1.50 16.58
N PHE A 109 -0.05 -2.27 16.05
CA PHE A 109 1.20 -2.67 16.72
C PHE A 109 2.48 -2.18 16.00
N THR A 110 2.37 -1.44 14.89
CA THR A 110 3.49 -0.85 14.13
C THR A 110 4.60 -1.83 13.71
N THR A 111 4.27 -3.06 13.34
CA THR A 111 5.19 -4.08 12.79
C THR A 111 5.67 -3.78 11.36
N SER A 112 4.97 -2.93 10.60
CA SER A 112 5.33 -2.59 9.21
C SER A 112 5.99 -1.21 9.02
N GLY A 113 6.41 -0.55 10.11
CA GLY A 113 6.93 0.82 10.12
C GLY A 113 5.84 1.90 10.14
N GLY A 114 6.13 3.05 10.75
CA GLY A 114 5.21 4.18 10.90
C GLY A 114 4.51 4.27 12.26
N SER A 115 3.54 5.18 12.38
CA SER A 115 2.73 5.39 13.59
C SER A 115 1.41 4.61 13.54
N SER A 116 1.02 3.94 14.64
CA SER A 116 -0.32 3.33 14.81
C SER A 116 -1.39 4.33 15.26
N ARG A 117 -0.98 5.58 15.51
CA ARG A 117 -1.86 6.70 15.82
C ARG A 117 -2.13 7.51 14.58
N ILE A 118 -3.35 8.02 14.51
CA ILE A 118 -3.76 9.01 13.51
C ILE A 118 -2.88 10.26 13.60
N GLN A 119 -2.72 10.94 12.47
CA GLN A 119 -1.96 12.18 12.39
C GLN A 119 -2.67 13.30 13.13
N ASP A 120 -4.00 13.42 12.99
CA ASP A 120 -4.77 14.49 13.62
C ASP A 120 -5.97 13.91 14.37
N PHE A 121 -5.95 14.02 15.70
CA PHE A 121 -7.03 13.56 16.57
C PHE A 121 -8.33 14.36 16.42
N GLN A 122 -8.27 15.59 15.89
CA GLN A 122 -9.43 16.41 15.57
C GLN A 122 -10.03 16.06 14.20
N ASN A 123 -9.26 15.40 13.33
CA ASN A 123 -9.71 14.91 12.02
C ASN A 123 -9.32 13.44 11.77
N PRO A 124 -9.97 12.47 12.43
CA PRO A 124 -9.69 11.04 12.22
C PRO A 124 -9.95 10.53 10.79
N GLY A 125 -10.67 11.31 9.97
CA GLY A 125 -10.91 11.02 8.55
C GLY A 125 -9.72 11.36 7.65
N GLY A 126 -8.80 12.21 8.11
CA GLY A 126 -7.62 12.66 7.35
C GLY A 126 -6.62 11.55 7.03
N ASP A 127 -6.65 10.45 7.80
CA ASP A 127 -5.77 9.31 7.61
C ASP A 127 -6.27 8.25 6.63
N LYS A 128 -7.43 8.48 6.01
CA LYS A 128 -7.95 7.56 5.02
C LYS A 128 -7.03 7.52 3.80
N GLY A 129 -6.33 6.42 3.63
CA GLY A 129 -5.33 6.23 2.58
C GLY A 129 -5.28 4.80 2.08
N LEU A 130 -4.33 4.52 1.19
CA LEU A 130 -4.03 3.15 0.79
C LEU A 130 -3.44 2.41 1.99
N SER A 131 -4.01 1.24 2.30
CA SER A 131 -3.52 0.37 3.36
C SER A 131 -2.08 -0.06 3.12
N VAL A 132 -1.25 -0.24 4.15
CA VAL A 132 0.11 -0.82 4.00
C VAL A 132 0.09 -2.23 3.35
N PHE A 133 -1.03 -2.94 3.48
CA PHE A 133 -1.27 -4.26 2.87
C PHE A 133 -1.74 -4.17 1.41
N HIS A 134 -1.98 -2.97 0.88
CA HIS A 134 -2.43 -2.78 -0.49
C HIS A 134 -1.37 -3.23 -1.50
N ARG A 135 -1.81 -4.00 -2.50
CA ARG A 135 -1.02 -4.37 -3.68
C ARG A 135 -1.90 -4.17 -4.90
N LYS A 136 -1.58 -3.16 -5.72
CA LYS A 136 -2.44 -2.75 -6.84
C LYS A 136 -2.59 -3.87 -7.87
N HIS A 137 -1.46 -4.41 -8.34
CA HIS A 137 -1.42 -5.50 -9.30
C HIS A 137 -0.71 -6.69 -8.69
N ARG A 138 -1.27 -7.89 -8.86
CA ARG A 138 -0.60 -9.16 -8.57
C ARG A 138 -0.88 -10.13 -9.70
N VAL A 139 0.17 -10.73 -10.25
CA VAL A 139 0.09 -11.71 -11.33
C VAL A 139 0.82 -12.97 -10.87
N ALA A 140 0.21 -14.13 -11.11
CA ALA A 140 0.90 -15.41 -11.08
C ALA A 140 0.61 -16.16 -12.37
N PHE A 141 1.65 -16.58 -13.08
CA PHE A 141 1.56 -17.22 -14.39
C PHE A 141 2.41 -18.48 -14.42
N THR A 142 1.83 -19.58 -14.86
CA THR A 142 2.50 -20.88 -15.01
C THR A 142 2.18 -21.44 -16.39
N TYR A 143 3.19 -22.02 -17.03
CA TYR A 143 3.04 -22.70 -18.31
C TYR A 143 3.89 -23.97 -18.38
N LEU A 144 3.45 -24.91 -19.21
CA LEU A 144 4.23 -26.05 -19.67
C LEU A 144 3.98 -26.18 -21.16
N TYR A 145 5.06 -26.18 -21.94
CA TYR A 145 5.04 -26.25 -23.39
C TYR A 145 5.93 -27.39 -23.87
N GLU A 146 5.35 -28.33 -24.61
CA GLU A 146 6.07 -29.38 -25.33
C GLU A 146 6.61 -28.81 -26.64
N ILE A 147 7.93 -28.83 -26.80
CA ILE A 147 8.59 -28.31 -27.99
C ILE A 147 8.26 -29.24 -29.18
N PRO A 148 7.77 -28.69 -30.31
CA PRO A 148 7.55 -29.48 -31.51
C PRO A 148 8.83 -30.17 -31.97
N TYR A 149 8.73 -31.46 -32.26
CA TYR A 149 9.86 -32.29 -32.69
C TYR A 149 9.67 -32.82 -34.12
N VAL A 150 10.75 -33.35 -34.70
CA VAL A 150 10.74 -33.88 -36.07
C VAL A 150 9.93 -35.18 -36.14
N LYS A 151 8.78 -35.16 -36.82
CA LYS A 151 7.86 -36.32 -36.91
C LYS A 151 8.20 -37.30 -38.05
N SER A 152 8.71 -36.81 -39.17
CA SER A 152 9.08 -37.62 -40.34
C SER A 152 10.59 -37.84 -40.41
N ALA A 153 11.03 -39.09 -40.26
CA ALA A 153 12.42 -39.48 -40.47
C ALA A 153 12.49 -40.48 -41.61
N GLY A 154 12.96 -40.06 -42.78
CA GLY A 154 13.68 -40.97 -43.67
C GLY A 154 14.92 -41.51 -42.95
N ALA A 155 15.52 -42.60 -43.44
CA ALA A 155 16.57 -43.35 -42.75
C ALA A 155 17.73 -42.52 -42.15
N GLY A 156 18.04 -41.34 -42.71
CA GLY A 156 19.09 -40.43 -42.21
C GLY A 156 18.71 -39.49 -41.05
N TRP A 157 17.43 -39.35 -40.69
CA TRP A 157 16.96 -38.35 -39.70
C TRP A 157 16.46 -38.96 -38.37
N SER A 158 16.60 -40.28 -38.21
CA SER A 158 16.17 -41.02 -37.01
C SER A 158 16.88 -40.56 -35.75
N ALA A 159 18.19 -40.30 -35.83
CA ALA A 159 18.98 -39.77 -34.72
C ALA A 159 18.51 -38.36 -34.29
N LEU A 160 18.19 -37.48 -35.26
CA LEU A 160 17.69 -36.15 -34.94
C LEU A 160 16.30 -36.20 -34.27
N ARG A 161 15.42 -37.10 -34.71
CA ARG A 161 14.13 -37.32 -34.04
C ARG A 161 14.32 -37.81 -32.60
N ALA A 162 15.26 -38.72 -32.37
CA ALA A 162 15.57 -39.21 -31.02
C ALA A 162 16.09 -38.10 -30.09
N LEU A 163 16.86 -37.16 -30.63
CA LEU A 163 17.42 -36.02 -29.89
C LEU A 163 16.42 -34.88 -29.64
N THR A 164 15.41 -34.72 -30.51
CA THR A 164 14.48 -33.58 -30.47
C THR A 164 13.11 -33.89 -29.87
N ARG A 165 12.76 -35.18 -29.67
CA ARG A 165 11.49 -35.58 -29.05
C ARG A 165 11.45 -35.28 -27.55
N ASP A 166 10.24 -35.15 -27.02
CA ASP A 166 9.92 -35.12 -25.58
C ASP A 166 10.53 -33.94 -24.79
N TRP A 167 11.05 -32.92 -25.48
CA TRP A 167 11.50 -31.70 -24.83
C TRP A 167 10.31 -30.88 -24.35
N GLN A 168 10.38 -30.44 -23.09
CA GLN A 168 9.38 -29.58 -22.48
C GLN A 168 10.06 -28.37 -21.84
N VAL A 169 9.43 -27.22 -21.97
CA VAL A 169 9.81 -25.99 -21.27
C VAL A 169 8.67 -25.62 -20.34
N SER A 170 8.99 -25.37 -19.08
CA SER A 170 8.02 -24.91 -18.11
C SER A 170 8.58 -23.73 -17.32
N GLY A 171 7.68 -22.94 -16.76
CA GLY A 171 8.05 -21.81 -15.94
C GLY A 171 6.90 -21.34 -15.09
N THR A 172 7.24 -20.68 -13.99
CA THR A 172 6.29 -19.96 -13.14
C THR A 172 6.85 -18.60 -12.81
N TYR A 173 6.03 -17.56 -12.97
CA TYR A 173 6.39 -16.18 -12.71
C TYR A 173 5.39 -15.53 -11.78
N PHE A 174 5.91 -14.68 -10.88
CA PHE A 174 5.12 -13.89 -9.96
C PHE A 174 5.53 -12.43 -10.10
N TYR A 175 4.54 -11.56 -10.26
CA TYR A 175 4.75 -10.12 -10.27
C TYR A 175 3.78 -9.46 -9.30
N GLN A 176 4.26 -8.46 -8.55
CA GLN A 176 3.42 -7.68 -7.67
C GLN A 176 3.87 -6.22 -7.65
N SER A 177 2.91 -5.30 -7.57
CA SER A 177 3.21 -3.89 -7.30
C SER A 177 3.84 -3.73 -5.91
N GLY A 178 4.61 -2.66 -5.73
CA GLY A 178 5.12 -2.26 -4.41
C GLY A 178 4.01 -1.95 -3.42
N ALA A 179 4.37 -1.95 -2.13
CA ALA A 179 3.51 -1.44 -1.07
C ALA A 179 3.38 0.08 -1.17
N PRO A 180 2.23 0.68 -0.85
CA PRO A 180 2.21 2.10 -0.51
C PRO A 180 3.06 2.31 0.75
N GLN A 181 3.62 3.51 0.86
CA GLN A 181 4.39 3.94 2.02
C GLN A 181 3.88 5.32 2.44
N THR A 182 3.77 5.52 3.75
CA THR A 182 3.50 6.83 4.33
C THR A 182 4.83 7.45 4.74
N ILE A 183 5.08 8.67 4.27
CA ILE A 183 6.26 9.44 4.66
C ILE A 183 5.96 10.15 5.98
N PHE A 184 6.86 9.98 6.95
CA PHE A 184 6.79 10.64 8.26
C PHE A 184 7.96 11.63 8.39
N VAL A 185 7.69 12.78 8.99
CA VAL A 185 8.72 13.75 9.41
C VAL A 185 8.98 13.55 10.89
N GLY A 186 9.94 12.68 11.21
CA GLY A 186 10.33 12.40 12.59
C GLY A 186 11.05 13.59 13.24
N GLY A 187 10.72 13.87 14.50
CA GLY A 187 11.32 14.95 15.28
C GLY A 187 10.73 16.34 15.01
N ILE A 188 9.74 16.46 14.12
CA ILE A 188 9.07 17.73 13.79
C ILE A 188 7.56 17.60 14.05
N GLU A 189 7.08 18.40 14.99
CA GLU A 189 5.68 18.47 15.42
C GLU A 189 4.85 19.38 14.49
N THR A 190 4.60 18.93 13.25
CA THR A 190 3.97 19.75 12.20
C THR A 190 2.59 20.31 12.55
N ASN A 191 1.82 19.59 13.37
CA ASN A 191 0.47 19.94 13.81
C ASN A 191 0.37 20.21 15.32
N LYS A 192 1.50 20.22 16.04
CA LYS A 192 1.59 20.48 17.49
C LYS A 192 0.63 19.62 18.33
N ASP A 193 0.39 18.38 17.91
CA ASP A 193 -0.41 17.37 18.63
C ASP A 193 0.42 16.60 19.69
N GLY A 194 1.67 17.01 19.91
CA GLY A 194 2.56 16.42 20.91
C GLY A 194 3.04 15.02 20.56
N ASN A 195 2.99 14.65 19.27
CA ASN A 195 3.54 13.42 18.73
C ASN A 195 4.51 13.66 17.56
N ALA A 196 5.81 13.72 17.86
CA ALA A 196 6.84 14.03 16.89
C ALA A 196 7.10 12.93 15.84
N PHE A 197 6.31 11.85 15.82
CA PHE A 197 6.55 10.67 15.00
C PHE A 197 5.38 10.29 14.07
N ASN A 198 4.22 10.92 14.20
CA ASN A 198 3.08 10.76 13.28
C ASN A 198 2.95 11.92 12.28
N GLY A 199 3.74 12.98 12.43
CA GLY A 199 3.75 14.14 11.55
C GLY A 199 4.06 13.77 10.10
N ARG A 200 3.40 14.43 9.15
CA ARG A 200 3.60 14.24 7.72
C ARG A 200 3.94 15.56 7.02
N PRO A 201 4.69 15.51 5.91
CA PRO A 201 4.92 16.67 5.06
C PRO A 201 3.64 17.42 4.69
N ASN A 202 3.74 18.75 4.60
CA ASN A 202 2.68 19.55 3.98
C ASN A 202 2.86 19.50 2.46
N LEU A 203 1.86 19.01 1.74
CA LEU A 203 1.86 19.00 0.27
C LEU A 203 1.55 20.41 -0.24
N GLY A 204 2.59 21.22 -0.46
CA GLY A 204 2.47 22.54 -1.08
C GLY A 204 2.13 22.52 -2.57
N SER A 205 2.40 21.40 -3.26
CA SER A 205 1.99 21.15 -4.65
C SER A 205 1.80 19.65 -4.90
N PRO A 206 0.65 19.19 -5.43
CA PRO A 206 0.42 17.79 -5.79
C PRO A 206 1.33 17.25 -6.90
N SER A 207 1.99 18.12 -7.67
CA SER A 207 2.91 17.77 -8.77
C SER A 207 4.40 17.82 -8.36
N ALA A 208 4.68 18.17 -7.10
CA ALA A 208 6.03 18.21 -6.58
C ALA A 208 6.67 16.81 -6.64
N SER A 209 7.99 16.77 -6.85
CA SER A 209 8.75 15.52 -6.82
C SER A 209 8.59 14.84 -5.45
N PHE A 210 8.60 13.50 -5.40
CA PHE A 210 8.62 12.78 -4.11
C PHE A 210 9.84 13.11 -3.25
N ASN A 211 10.89 13.69 -3.85
CA ASN A 211 12.08 14.16 -3.15
C ASN A 211 11.98 15.63 -2.68
N SER A 212 10.93 16.34 -3.09
CA SER A 212 10.69 17.72 -2.67
C SER A 212 9.59 17.71 -1.60
N VAL A 213 9.99 17.63 -0.35
CA VAL A 213 9.10 17.76 0.81
C VAL A 213 8.99 19.24 1.16
N GLY A 214 7.76 19.76 1.17
CA GLY A 214 7.46 21.10 1.66
C GLY A 214 7.17 21.10 3.16
N ILE A 215 7.91 21.87 3.94
CA ILE A 215 7.59 22.14 5.35
C ILE A 215 7.39 23.64 5.49
N ASP A 216 6.34 24.07 6.19
CA ASP A 216 6.11 25.49 6.48
C ASP A 216 7.23 26.02 7.39
N GLY A 217 7.91 27.10 6.99
CA GLY A 217 9.02 27.69 7.75
C GLY A 217 8.62 28.21 9.13
N ALA A 218 7.33 28.52 9.32
CA ALA A 218 6.79 28.88 10.63
C ALA A 218 7.01 27.75 11.67
N ILE A 219 7.11 26.49 11.23
CA ILE A 219 7.37 25.34 12.09
C ILE A 219 8.81 25.38 12.65
N PHE A 220 9.75 26.00 11.94
CA PHE A 220 11.15 26.14 12.36
C PHE A 220 11.47 27.49 13.04
N GLY A 221 10.46 28.33 13.30
CA GLY A 221 10.66 29.68 13.83
C GLY A 221 11.37 30.62 12.84
N VAL A 222 11.43 30.25 11.56
CA VAL A 222 11.97 31.12 10.50
C VAL A 222 10.86 32.09 10.09
N PRO A 223 11.11 33.42 10.02
CA PRO A 223 10.15 34.37 9.51
C PRO A 223 9.86 34.09 8.03
N ALA A 224 8.80 33.35 7.76
CA ALA A 224 8.37 32.97 6.42
C ALA A 224 6.90 33.37 6.25
N PRO A 225 6.51 34.12 5.20
CA PRO A 225 5.10 34.28 4.85
C PRO A 225 4.37 32.94 4.77
N SER A 226 3.16 32.90 5.33
CA SER A 226 2.29 31.72 5.30
C SER A 226 2.15 31.19 3.87
N GLY A 227 2.35 29.88 3.70
CA GLY A 227 2.33 29.24 2.38
C GLY A 227 3.69 29.13 1.68
N MET A 228 4.78 29.63 2.28
CA MET A 228 6.13 29.28 1.83
C MET A 228 6.54 27.91 2.37
N PHE A 229 6.70 26.97 1.46
CA PHE A 229 7.23 25.64 1.75
C PHE A 229 8.73 25.62 1.50
N PHE A 230 9.48 25.05 2.44
CA PHE A 230 10.92 24.84 2.32
C PHE A 230 11.18 23.41 1.87
N GLU A 231 12.07 23.26 0.89
CA GLU A 231 12.50 21.95 0.40
C GLU A 231 13.51 21.34 1.37
N ALA A 232 13.15 20.24 2.04
CA ALA A 232 14.11 19.48 2.83
C ALA A 232 14.91 18.56 1.90
N GLN A 233 16.06 19.01 1.40
CA GLN A 233 16.98 18.13 0.66
C GLN A 233 17.66 17.16 1.64
N ASN A 234 17.65 15.88 1.29
CA ASN A 234 18.35 14.75 1.94
C ASN A 234 17.68 14.15 3.20
N PHE A 235 16.62 13.37 3.00
CA PHE A 235 16.09 12.46 4.04
C PHE A 235 16.82 11.10 4.12
N LEU A 236 17.78 10.80 3.23
CA LEU A 236 18.41 9.47 3.12
C LEU A 236 19.76 9.31 3.84
N ASN A 237 20.37 10.38 4.34
CA ASN A 237 21.58 10.31 5.16
C ASN A 237 21.29 10.89 6.55
N CYS A 238 21.18 10.02 7.55
CA CYS A 238 20.89 10.38 8.94
C CYS A 238 21.99 11.21 9.65
N ASP A 239 23.04 11.64 8.96
CA ASP A 239 24.19 12.30 9.60
C ASP A 239 24.33 13.80 9.27
N ASP A 240 23.55 14.36 8.34
CA ASP A 240 23.61 15.81 8.04
C ASP A 240 22.26 16.32 7.50
N VAL A 241 21.33 16.65 8.41
CA VAL A 241 20.15 17.47 8.04
C VAL A 241 20.61 18.91 7.87
N SER A 242 21.27 19.21 6.76
CA SER A 242 21.43 20.59 6.30
C SER A 242 20.11 21.03 5.68
N ILE A 243 19.28 21.72 6.45
CA ILE A 243 18.09 22.39 5.92
C ILE A 243 18.59 23.53 5.03
N ILE A 244 18.74 23.27 3.73
CA ILE A 244 18.97 24.34 2.76
C ILE A 244 17.63 25.07 2.62
N CYS A 245 17.44 26.14 3.37
CA CYS A 245 16.28 27.01 3.28
C CYS A 245 16.26 27.73 1.93
N GLN A 246 15.86 27.05 0.86
CA GLN A 246 15.54 27.72 -0.40
C GLN A 246 14.03 28.01 -0.41
N PRO A 247 13.61 29.25 -0.71
CA PRO A 247 12.20 29.50 -0.98
C PRO A 247 11.77 28.60 -2.15
N ALA A 248 10.72 27.81 -1.98
CA ALA A 248 10.12 27.08 -3.09
C ALA A 248 9.89 28.06 -4.24
N LYS A 249 10.42 27.75 -5.42
CA LYS A 249 10.10 28.51 -6.63
C LYS A 249 8.58 28.55 -6.74
N ALA A 250 8.02 29.77 -6.71
CA ALA A 250 6.61 29.97 -6.99
C ALA A 250 6.28 29.22 -8.27
N ALA A 251 5.34 28.27 -8.20
CA ALA A 251 4.80 27.64 -9.37
C ALA A 251 4.17 28.75 -10.21
N SER A 252 4.77 29.06 -11.36
CA SER A 252 4.11 29.84 -12.38
C SER A 252 2.88 29.06 -12.84
N ASN A 253 1.71 29.72 -12.79
CA ASN A 253 0.39 29.22 -13.18
C ASN A 253 0.38 28.34 -14.45
#